data_AF-A0A845Z141-F1
#
_entry.id   AF-A0A845Z141-F1
#
_cell.length_a   1.000
_cell.length_b   1.000
_cell.length_c   1.000
_cell.angle_alpha   90.00
_cell.angle_beta   90.00
_cell.angle_gamma   90.00
#
_symmetry.space_group_name_H-M   'P 1'
#
loop_
_entity.id
_entity.type
_entity.pdbx_description
1 polymer ?
#
loop_
_entity_poly.entity_id
_entity_poly.type
_entity_poly.pdbx_seq_one_letter_code
_entity_poly.pdbx_strand_id
1 'polypeptide(L)'
;MRTAYQYKLRPNKEQIATIELWLELLRRQYNYRLGERFSWWEENRCPVNACPLVMPIPQLREIPDYYSQKRDLVNTKDKFPEYKLIHSQVCQDCIKRVKLAFDRWFKADKNGHKLGKPRCHFSYQLSVISYQFLAVSFKLSVFSTSSCSFGIKN
;
A
#
# COMPACT_ATOMS: atom_id res chain seq x y z
N MET A 1 10.35 -14.78 32.25
CA MET A 1 11.33 -13.73 31.88
C MET A 1 11.16 -13.44 30.39
N ARG A 2 10.70 -12.25 29.97
CA ARG A 2 10.60 -11.88 28.55
C ARG A 2 11.85 -11.10 28.15
N THR A 3 12.80 -11.77 27.52
CA THR A 3 13.98 -11.14 26.92
C THR A 3 13.61 -10.59 25.54
N ALA A 4 13.03 -9.39 25.50
CA ALA A 4 12.77 -8.70 24.24
C ALA A 4 14.06 -8.01 23.76
N TYR A 5 14.97 -8.77 23.16
CA TYR A 5 16.16 -8.22 22.53
C TYR A 5 15.77 -7.39 21.30
N GLN A 6 16.19 -6.12 21.28
CA GLN A 6 16.00 -5.26 20.12
C GLN A 6 17.21 -5.38 19.19
N TYR A 7 17.00 -5.97 18.02
CA TYR A 7 18.03 -6.06 16.99
C TYR A 7 17.85 -4.95 15.96
N LYS A 8 18.91 -4.18 15.70
CA LYS A 8 18.96 -3.25 14.56
C LYS A 8 19.32 -4.04 13.30
N LEU A 9 18.44 -4.02 12.31
CA LEU A 9 18.75 -4.55 10.99
C LEU A 9 19.82 -3.69 10.31
N ARG A 10 20.86 -4.34 9.79
CA ARG A 10 21.91 -3.73 8.98
C ARG A 10 21.91 -4.41 7.61
N PRO A 11 21.07 -3.96 6.67
CA PRO A 11 20.95 -4.60 5.37
C PRO A 11 22.20 -4.39 4.51
N ASN A 12 22.53 -5.37 3.68
CA ASN A 12 23.55 -5.28 2.65
C ASN A 12 23.11 -4.31 1.53
N LYS A 13 24.05 -3.80 0.73
CA LYS A 13 23.78 -2.89 -0.40
C LYS A 13 22.75 -3.47 -1.39
N GLU A 14 22.85 -4.75 -1.71
CA GLU A 14 21.89 -5.46 -2.59
C GLU A 14 20.48 -5.55 -1.98
N GLN A 15 20.41 -5.77 -0.66
CA GLN A 15 19.15 -5.80 0.08
C GLN A 15 18.49 -4.42 0.10
N ILE A 16 19.28 -3.35 0.25
CA ILE A 16 18.79 -1.97 0.20
C ILE A 16 18.17 -1.68 -1.17
N ALA A 17 18.88 -1.99 -2.26
CA ALA A 17 18.37 -1.77 -3.62
C ALA A 17 17.04 -2.53 -3.86
N THR A 18 16.94 -3.76 -3.36
CA THR A 18 15.71 -4.56 -3.45
C THR A 18 14.56 -3.92 -2.68
N ILE A 19 14.82 -3.44 -1.46
CA ILE A 19 13.82 -2.76 -0.63
C ILE A 19 13.36 -1.47 -1.30
N GLU A 20 14.26 -0.67 -1.84
CA GLU A 20 13.93 0.58 -2.55
C GLU A 20 13.03 0.32 -3.76
N LEU A 21 13.33 -0.71 -4.54
CA LEU A 21 12.48 -1.15 -5.65
C LEU A 21 11.07 -1.50 -5.16
N TRP A 22 10.96 -2.31 -4.10
CA TRP A 22 9.66 -2.69 -3.55
C TRP A 22 8.87 -1.49 -3.01
N LEU A 23 9.54 -0.54 -2.36
CA LEU A 23 8.89 0.66 -1.85
C LEU A 23 8.34 1.53 -3.00
N GLU A 24 9.08 1.66 -4.09
CA GLU A 24 8.63 2.39 -5.27
C GLU A 24 7.43 1.70 -5.94
N LEU A 25 7.45 0.38 -6.08
CA LEU A 25 6.30 -0.41 -6.59
C LEU A 25 5.05 -0.26 -5.72
N LEU A 26 5.21 -0.28 -4.39
CA LEU A 26 4.11 -0.08 -3.44
C LEU A 26 3.56 1.35 -3.48
N ARG A 27 4.42 2.36 -3.69
CA ARG A 27 4.02 3.75 -3.87
C ARG A 27 3.17 3.91 -5.13
N ARG A 28 3.59 3.31 -6.25
CA ARG A 28 2.83 3.31 -7.50
C ARG A 28 1.48 2.64 -7.31
N GLN A 29 1.45 1.46 -6.68
CA GLN A 29 0.21 0.74 -6.38
C GLN A 29 -0.74 1.57 -5.52
N TYR A 30 -0.24 2.19 -4.45
CA TYR A 30 -1.03 3.01 -3.56
C TYR A 30 -1.69 4.18 -4.31
N ASN A 31 -0.89 4.92 -5.09
CA ASN A 31 -1.37 6.07 -5.84
C ASN A 31 -2.38 5.67 -6.92
N TYR A 32 -2.15 4.56 -7.62
CA TYR A 32 -3.09 4.01 -8.61
C TYR A 32 -4.44 3.67 -7.97
N ARG A 33 -4.44 2.87 -6.89
CA ARG A 33 -5.68 2.45 -6.20
C ARG A 33 -6.42 3.60 -5.52
N LEU A 34 -5.71 4.60 -5.05
CA LEU A 34 -6.31 5.81 -4.52
C LEU A 34 -6.93 6.65 -5.64
N GLY A 35 -6.27 6.74 -6.80
CA GLY A 35 -6.79 7.39 -8.00
C GLY A 35 -8.08 6.77 -8.49
N GLU A 36 -8.19 5.44 -8.53
CA GLU A 36 -9.43 4.74 -8.89
C GLU A 36 -10.62 5.16 -8.01
N ARG A 37 -10.39 5.28 -6.69
CA ARG A 37 -11.42 5.70 -5.74
C ARG A 37 -11.84 7.16 -5.94
N PHE A 38 -10.89 8.03 -6.25
CA PHE A 38 -11.17 9.42 -6.55
C PHE A 38 -11.90 9.60 -7.88
N SER A 39 -11.50 8.91 -8.94
CA SER A 39 -12.19 8.96 -10.24
C SER A 39 -13.64 8.47 -10.07
N TRP A 40 -13.85 7.35 -9.38
CA TRP A 40 -15.20 6.90 -9.06
C TRP A 40 -15.98 7.94 -8.23
N TRP A 41 -15.36 8.55 -7.22
CA TRP A 41 -16.01 9.58 -6.40
C TRP A 41 -16.41 10.82 -7.20
N GLU A 42 -15.55 11.29 -8.10
CA GLU A 42 -15.80 12.48 -8.92
C GLU A 42 -16.86 12.20 -10.00
N GLU A 43 -16.81 11.03 -10.64
CA GLU A 43 -17.78 10.59 -11.65
C GLU A 43 -19.19 10.42 -11.09
N ASN A 44 -19.32 9.98 -9.83
CA ASN A 44 -20.64 9.71 -9.21
C ASN A 44 -21.25 10.91 -8.47
N ARG A 45 -20.57 12.06 -8.38
CA ARG A 45 -21.04 13.24 -7.62
C ARG A 45 -21.65 14.36 -8.48
N CYS A 46 -22.22 14.04 -9.65
CA CYS A 46 -22.88 15.06 -10.45
C CYS A 46 -24.02 15.72 -9.64
N PRO A 47 -24.06 17.06 -9.49
CA PRO A 47 -25.22 17.73 -8.91
C PRO A 47 -26.46 17.39 -9.73
N VAL A 48 -27.58 17.08 -9.06
CA VAL A 48 -28.86 16.73 -9.71
C VAL A 48 -29.26 17.77 -10.78
N ASN A 49 -28.83 19.02 -10.61
CA ASN A 49 -29.17 20.15 -11.48
C ASN A 49 -28.12 20.46 -12.56
N ALA A 50 -27.05 19.68 -12.68
CA ALA A 50 -25.89 20.00 -13.52
C ALA A 50 -25.41 18.85 -14.39
N CYS A 51 -26.29 17.90 -14.72
CA CYS A 51 -26.04 16.95 -15.80
C CYS A 51 -26.75 17.46 -17.07
N PRO A 52 -26.07 18.15 -17.99
CA PRO A 52 -26.58 18.27 -19.34
C PRO A 52 -26.64 16.86 -19.90
N LEU A 53 -27.83 16.32 -20.15
CA LEU A 53 -28.07 15.03 -20.80
C LEU A 53 -27.64 15.03 -22.28
N VAL A 54 -26.55 15.74 -22.61
CA VAL A 54 -25.93 15.85 -23.93
C VAL A 54 -25.03 14.64 -24.21
N MET A 55 -24.73 13.83 -23.18
CA MET A 55 -23.87 12.65 -23.29
C MET A 55 -24.64 11.38 -22.91
N PRO A 56 -24.36 10.23 -23.57
CA PRO A 56 -24.91 8.95 -23.12
C PRO A 56 -24.46 8.69 -21.69
N ILE A 57 -25.41 8.25 -20.86
CA ILE A 57 -25.13 7.88 -19.46
C ILE A 57 -24.03 6.80 -19.49
N PRO A 58 -22.85 7.04 -18.89
CA PRO A 58 -21.78 6.05 -18.87
C PRO A 58 -22.25 4.80 -18.13
N GLN A 59 -21.68 3.64 -18.48
CA GLN A 59 -21.99 2.40 -17.76
C GLN A 59 -21.66 2.58 -16.28
N LEU A 60 -22.62 2.23 -15.42
CA LEU A 60 -22.47 2.36 -13.98
C LEU A 60 -21.29 1.50 -13.52
N ARG A 61 -20.21 2.16 -13.10
CA ARG A 61 -19.01 1.48 -12.61
C ARG A 61 -19.25 1.02 -11.18
N GLU A 62 -18.92 -0.24 -10.89
CA GLU A 62 -18.95 -0.77 -9.52
C GLU A 62 -18.06 0.07 -8.59
N ILE A 63 -18.47 0.15 -7.33
CA ILE A 63 -17.72 0.88 -6.32
C ILE A 63 -16.36 0.21 -6.13
N PRO A 64 -15.23 0.94 -6.21
CA PRO A 64 -13.91 0.40 -5.92
C PRO A 64 -13.77 0.18 -4.40
N ASP A 65 -14.39 -0.87 -3.86
CA ASP A 65 -14.27 -1.28 -2.47
C ASP A 65 -12.95 -2.03 -2.20
N TYR A 66 -12.62 -2.19 -0.92
CA TYR A 66 -11.45 -2.93 -0.46
C TYR A 66 -11.39 -4.35 -1.03
N TYR A 67 -12.52 -5.06 -1.07
CA TYR A 67 -12.54 -6.43 -1.57
C TYR A 67 -12.36 -6.51 -3.09
N SER A 68 -12.92 -5.58 -3.86
CA SER A 68 -12.75 -5.55 -5.32
C SER A 68 -11.30 -5.24 -5.69
N GLN A 69 -10.69 -4.22 -5.07
CA GLN A 69 -9.27 -3.90 -5.28
C GLN A 69 -8.35 -5.04 -4.83
N LYS A 70 -8.70 -5.77 -3.75
CA LYS A 70 -7.92 -6.92 -3.28
C LYS A 70 -7.99 -8.10 -4.26
N ARG A 71 -9.14 -8.34 -4.88
CA ARG A 71 -9.31 -9.36 -5.93
C ARG A 71 -8.50 -9.01 -7.16
N ASP A 72 -8.48 -7.73 -7.53
CA ASP A 72 -7.75 -7.23 -8.70
C ASP A 72 -6.21 -7.25 -8.55
N LEU A 73 -5.68 -7.57 -7.36
CA LEU A 73 -4.25 -7.82 -7.17
C LEU A 73 -3.74 -8.99 -8.02
N VAL A 74 -4.59 -9.99 -8.30
CA VAL A 74 -4.21 -11.12 -9.17
C VAL A 74 -3.90 -10.60 -10.57
N ASN A 75 -4.84 -9.86 -11.15
CA ASN A 75 -4.67 -9.20 -12.45
C ASN A 75 -3.48 -8.25 -12.47
N THR A 76 -3.21 -7.53 -11.36
CA THR A 76 -2.05 -6.65 -11.25
C THR A 76 -0.75 -7.44 -11.36
N LYS A 77 -0.64 -8.60 -10.68
CA LYS A 77 0.55 -9.45 -10.71
C LYS A 77 0.74 -10.14 -12.07
N ASP A 78 -0.33 -10.38 -12.81
CA ASP A 78 -0.27 -10.94 -14.15
C ASP A 78 0.23 -9.91 -15.17
N LYS A 79 -0.26 -8.67 -15.09
CA LYS A 79 0.18 -7.57 -15.96
C LYS A 79 1.59 -7.09 -15.64
N PHE A 80 1.95 -7.05 -14.36
CA PHE A 80 3.22 -6.51 -13.88
C PHE A 80 3.94 -7.58 -13.04
N PRO A 81 4.83 -8.38 -13.67
CA PRO A 81 5.49 -9.50 -12.99
C PRO A 81 6.41 -9.05 -11.85
N GLU A 82 6.88 -7.81 -11.85
CA GLU A 82 7.67 -7.20 -10.77
C GLU A 82 6.97 -7.27 -9.40
N TYR A 83 5.63 -7.24 -9.37
CA TYR A 83 4.84 -7.39 -8.14
C TYR A 83 4.81 -8.82 -7.59
N LYS A 84 5.29 -9.82 -8.35
CA LYS A 84 5.46 -11.19 -7.85
C LYS A 84 6.63 -11.29 -6.87
N LEU A 85 7.62 -10.40 -6.98
CA LEU A 85 8.74 -10.28 -6.04
C LEU A 85 8.27 -9.86 -4.63
N ILE A 86 7.16 -9.11 -4.56
CA ILE A 86 6.59 -8.62 -3.31
C ILE A 86 5.66 -9.67 -2.71
N HIS A 87 5.86 -9.96 -1.43
CA HIS A 87 4.99 -10.86 -0.67
C HIS A 87 3.53 -10.39 -0.71
N SER A 88 2.61 -11.33 -0.95
CA SER A 88 1.18 -11.06 -1.16
C SER A 88 0.55 -10.23 -0.03
N GLN A 89 0.89 -10.52 1.23
CA GLN A 89 0.39 -9.80 2.40
C GLN A 89 0.71 -8.30 2.34
N VAL A 90 1.89 -7.92 1.85
CA VAL A 90 2.31 -6.51 1.81
C VAL A 90 1.47 -5.73 0.79
N CYS A 91 1.18 -6.35 -0.37
CA CYS A 91 0.27 -5.76 -1.36
C CYS A 91 -1.15 -5.60 -0.79
N GLN A 92 -1.63 -6.58 -0.03
CA GLN A 92 -2.95 -6.51 0.61
C GLN A 92 -3.02 -5.42 1.69
N ASP A 93 -1.95 -5.27 2.49
CA ASP A 93 -1.85 -4.23 3.51
C ASP A 93 -1.75 -2.83 2.89
N CYS A 94 -1.11 -2.70 1.72
CA CYS A 94 -1.12 -1.47 0.93
C CYS A 94 -2.55 -1.03 0.59
N ILE A 95 -3.39 -1.94 0.09
CA ILE A 95 -4.80 -1.65 -0.23
C ILE A 95 -5.60 -1.30 1.03
N LYS A 96 -5.34 -1.99 2.15
CA LYS A 96 -5.97 -1.65 3.44
C LYS A 96 -5.65 -0.21 3.86
N ARG A 97 -4.40 0.24 3.66
CA ARG A 97 -4.01 1.63 3.93
C ARG A 97 -4.71 2.63 3.00
N VAL A 98 -4.87 2.30 1.72
CA VAL A 98 -5.63 3.13 0.77
C VAL A 98 -7.07 3.33 1.29
N LYS A 99 -7.74 2.24 1.69
CA LYS A 99 -9.09 2.32 2.29
C LYS A 99 -9.10 3.25 3.50
N LEU A 100 -8.21 3.02 4.47
CA LEU A 100 -8.15 3.83 5.70
C LEU A 100 -7.87 5.31 5.42
N ALA A 101 -7.00 5.62 4.45
CA ALA A 101 -6.69 6.99 4.06
C ALA A 101 -7.89 7.67 3.39
N PHE A 102 -8.60 6.95 2.52
CA PHE A 102 -9.82 7.44 1.88
C PHE A 102 -10.95 7.64 2.90
N ASP A 103 -11.16 6.70 3.82
CA ASP A 103 -12.17 6.83 4.89
C ASP A 103 -11.85 7.99 5.85
N ARG A 104 -10.56 8.23 6.14
CA ARG A 104 -10.12 9.37 6.96
C ARG A 104 -10.41 10.72 6.29
N TRP A 105 -10.36 10.79 4.96
CA TRP A 105 -10.66 12.02 4.22
C TRP A 105 -12.09 12.52 4.45
N PHE A 106 -13.05 11.61 4.67
CA PHE A 106 -14.43 11.96 5.01
C PHE A 106 -14.63 12.33 6.48
N LYS A 107 -13.77 11.84 7.36
CA LYS A 107 -13.88 12.09 8.80
C LYS A 107 -13.31 13.47 9.14
N ALA A 108 -14.06 14.24 9.91
CA ALA A 108 -13.55 15.44 10.55
C ALA A 108 -12.61 15.05 11.70
N ASP A 109 -11.58 15.85 11.93
CA ASP A 109 -10.74 15.72 13.11
C ASP A 109 -11.52 16.11 14.37
N LYS A 110 -10.96 15.87 15.56
CA LYS A 110 -11.57 16.22 16.85
C LYS A 110 -11.92 17.71 16.96
N ASN A 111 -11.19 18.55 16.23
CA ASN A 111 -11.39 20.01 16.16
C ASN A 111 -12.37 20.43 15.04
N GLY A 112 -13.03 19.50 14.37
CA GLY A 112 -14.00 19.77 13.30
C GLY A 112 -13.39 20.09 11.92
N HIS A 113 -12.06 20.19 11.82
CA HIS A 113 -11.39 20.44 10.54
C HIS A 113 -11.39 19.18 9.66
N LYS A 114 -11.71 19.37 8.38
CA LYS A 114 -11.58 18.29 7.37
C LYS A 114 -10.11 18.12 7.00
N LEU A 115 -9.68 16.87 6.93
CA LEU A 115 -8.34 16.52 6.47
C LEU A 115 -8.21 16.80 4.96
N GLY A 116 -7.02 17.22 4.53
CA GLY A 116 -6.70 17.41 3.11
C GLY A 116 -6.81 16.11 2.30
N LYS A 117 -6.90 16.24 0.97
CA LYS A 117 -6.96 15.07 0.07
C LYS A 117 -5.75 14.14 0.32
N PRO A 118 -5.96 12.85 0.61
CA PRO A 118 -4.85 11.91 0.82
C PRO A 118 -3.98 11.82 -0.42
N ARG A 119 -2.65 11.86 -0.21
CA ARG A 119 -1.63 11.59 -1.22
C ARG A 119 -0.50 10.82 -0.55
N CYS A 120 0.11 9.87 -1.24
CA CYS A 120 1.35 9.30 -0.75
C CYS A 120 2.48 10.32 -0.94
N HIS A 121 2.97 10.92 0.15
CA HIS A 121 4.22 11.69 0.17
C HIS A 121 5.32 10.79 0.75
N PHE A 122 6.31 10.45 -0.09
CA PHE A 122 7.23 9.33 0.16
C PHE A 122 8.39 9.64 1.12
N SER A 123 8.44 10.82 1.72
CA SER A 123 9.71 11.32 2.26
C SER A 123 10.24 10.59 3.51
N TYR A 124 9.43 9.86 4.29
CA TYR A 124 9.94 9.12 5.48
C TYR A 124 8.95 8.17 6.19
N GLN A 125 7.67 8.05 5.78
CA GLN A 125 6.64 7.36 6.56
C GLN A 125 6.47 5.85 6.30
N LEU A 126 7.44 5.21 5.63
CA LEU A 126 7.46 3.76 5.47
C LEU A 126 8.35 3.04 6.48
N SER A 127 8.76 3.71 7.56
CA SER A 127 9.14 3.03 8.80
C SER A 127 8.02 2.11 9.33
N VAL A 128 6.76 2.30 8.88
CA VAL A 128 5.63 1.42 9.20
C VAL A 128 5.44 0.28 8.18
N ILE A 129 6.04 0.37 6.99
CA ILE A 129 6.10 -0.78 6.05
C ILE A 129 7.33 -1.64 6.38
N SER A 130 8.41 -1.06 6.92
CA SER A 130 9.55 -1.85 7.41
C SER A 130 9.17 -2.83 8.52
N TYR A 131 8.26 -2.48 9.46
CA TYR A 131 7.79 -3.44 10.49
C TYR A 131 6.95 -4.60 9.91
N GLN A 132 6.21 -4.36 8.83
CA GLN A 132 5.40 -5.40 8.17
C GLN A 132 6.26 -6.29 7.24
N PHE A 133 7.25 -5.71 6.55
CA PHE A 133 8.29 -6.47 5.85
C PHE A 133 9.16 -7.27 6.83
N LEU A 134 9.45 -6.76 8.03
CA LEU A 134 10.16 -7.49 9.09
C LEU A 134 9.47 -8.80 9.47
N ALA A 135 8.14 -8.78 9.66
CA ALA A 135 7.37 -9.96 10.06
C ALA A 135 7.26 -11.01 8.94
N VAL A 136 7.36 -10.56 7.68
CA VAL A 136 7.33 -11.43 6.49
C VAL A 136 8.73 -12.00 6.20
N SER A 137 9.80 -11.20 6.35
CA SER A 137 11.19 -11.67 6.19
C SER A 137 11.59 -12.67 7.28
N PHE A 138 11.03 -12.58 8.51
CA PHE A 138 11.25 -13.60 9.55
C PHE A 138 10.58 -14.96 9.23
N LYS A 139 9.63 -15.00 8.27
CA LYS A 139 9.08 -16.27 7.75
C LYS A 139 9.84 -16.81 6.54
N LEU A 140 10.74 -16.03 5.93
CA LEU A 140 11.57 -16.44 4.78
C LEU A 140 13.00 -16.84 5.17
N SER A 141 13.42 -16.68 6.43
CA SER A 141 14.72 -17.16 6.93
C SER A 141 14.82 -18.69 7.03
N VAL A 142 13.78 -19.44 6.65
CA VAL A 142 13.80 -20.91 6.61
C VAL A 142 14.28 -21.44 5.23
N PHE A 143 14.44 -20.58 4.21
CA PHE A 143 14.75 -21.04 2.84
C PHE A 143 16.15 -20.75 2.30
N SER A 144 17.10 -20.27 3.12
CA SER A 144 18.51 -20.33 2.75
C SER A 144 19.41 -20.44 3.98
N THR A 145 19.58 -21.67 4.44
CA THR A 145 20.71 -22.04 5.30
C THR A 145 21.98 -22.01 4.46
N SER A 146 22.60 -20.84 4.33
CA SER A 146 24.05 -20.76 4.07
C SER A 146 24.55 -19.35 4.34
N SER A 147 25.45 -19.26 5.32
CA SER A 147 26.36 -18.14 5.55
C SER A 147 25.76 -16.78 5.92
N CYS A 148 25.16 -16.66 7.11
CA CYS A 148 25.10 -15.37 7.80
C CYS A 148 25.81 -15.49 9.14
N SER A 149 27.12 -15.24 9.14
CA SER A 149 27.94 -15.20 10.36
C SER A 149 27.48 -14.04 11.24
N PHE A 150 26.76 -14.34 12.31
CA PHE A 150 26.46 -13.38 13.37
C PHE A 150 27.73 -13.15 14.19
N GLY A 151 28.47 -12.08 13.86
CA GLY A 151 29.58 -11.61 14.67
C GLY A 151 29.07 -11.03 15.99
N ILE A 152 29.27 -11.76 17.08
CA ILE A 152 29.10 -11.28 18.46
C ILE A 152 30.34 -10.46 18.79
N LYS A 153 30.18 -9.15 19.00
CA LYS A 153 31.22 -8.36 19.66
C LYS A 153 30.95 -8.43 21.16
N ASN A 154 31.87 -9.06 21.89
CA ASN A 154 31.97 -9.00 23.35
C ASN A 154 32.22 -7.57 23.82
#